data_AF-A0A844EME8-F1
#
_entry.id   AF-A0A844EME8-F1
#
_cell.length_a   1.000
_cell.length_b   1.000
_cell.length_c   1.000
_cell.angle_alpha   90.00
_cell.angle_beta   90.00
_cell.angle_gamma   90.00
#
_symmetry.space_group_name_H-M   'P 1'
#
loop_
_entity.id
_entity.type
_entity.pdbx_description
1 polymer ?
#
loop_
_entity_poly.entity_id
_entity_poly.type
_entity_poly.pdbx_seq_one_letter_code
_entity_poly.pdbx_strand_id
1 'polypeptide(L)'
;KKDKDYIIVLGSGLIDGYKVGRLLGNRIDKALEFYHDQIKATGKHAKLIFSGGQGGDELLPEGEAMQKYALEHGIPKEDTLVENKSVNTKQNLQFSRQMIEKDSGKTDSKVIFVSNNYHILRAGVLARKLKFVAFGVGAPTPFYFLPNAVIREHLAFLVMNKRSNIAIIILILLISIGAGLLLYFIPGETIR
;
A
#
# COMPACT_ATOMS: atom_id res chain seq x y z
N LYS A 1 -8.09 -15.32 -5.57
CA LYS A 1 -9.33 -15.89 -6.16
C LYS A 1 -10.08 -14.77 -6.86
N LYS A 2 -10.47 -14.98 -8.13
CA LYS A 2 -11.36 -14.08 -8.89
C LYS A 2 -12.75 -14.04 -8.21
N ASP A 3 -13.65 -13.16 -8.62
CA ASP A 3 -14.85 -12.70 -7.90
C ASP A 3 -14.55 -11.62 -6.84
N LYS A 4 -14.42 -10.40 -7.34
CA LYS A 4 -14.21 -9.14 -6.62
C LYS A 4 -15.19 -8.10 -7.14
N ASP A 5 -15.65 -7.27 -6.22
CA ASP A 5 -16.54 -6.15 -6.52
C ASP A 5 -15.73 -4.91 -6.91
N TYR A 6 -14.56 -4.73 -6.27
CA TYR A 6 -13.70 -3.56 -6.48
C TYR A 6 -12.22 -3.94 -6.58
N ILE A 7 -11.51 -3.20 -7.43
CA ILE A 7 -10.07 -3.29 -7.63
C ILE A 7 -9.48 -1.90 -7.43
N ILE A 8 -8.76 -1.69 -6.32
CA ILE A 8 -8.12 -0.41 -6.02
C ILE A 8 -6.71 -0.40 -6.61
N VAL A 9 -6.36 0.62 -7.38
CA VAL A 9 -4.98 0.86 -7.85
C VAL A 9 -4.38 1.98 -7.01
N LEU A 10 -3.30 1.67 -6.28
CA LEU A 10 -2.64 2.66 -5.44
C LEU A 10 -1.62 3.48 -6.25
N GLY A 11 -1.64 4.79 -6.07
CA GLY A 11 -0.66 5.74 -6.62
C GLY A 11 0.80 5.47 -6.20
N SER A 12 1.73 6.00 -6.99
CA SER A 12 3.18 5.84 -6.84
C SER A 12 4.02 7.02 -7.34
N GLY A 13 3.39 8.14 -7.67
CA GLY A 13 4.01 9.30 -8.31
C GLY A 13 3.89 9.28 -9.83
N LEU A 14 3.75 10.48 -10.40
CA LEU A 14 3.88 10.75 -11.82
C LEU A 14 5.31 11.18 -12.20
N ILE A 15 5.71 10.85 -13.43
CA ILE A 15 6.94 11.38 -14.04
C ILE A 15 6.61 12.78 -14.59
N ASP A 16 7.49 13.74 -14.32
CA ASP A 16 7.33 15.15 -14.71
C ASP A 16 6.02 15.78 -14.23
N GLY A 17 5.38 15.19 -13.21
CA GLY A 17 4.12 15.66 -12.64
C GLY A 17 2.86 15.37 -13.48
N TYR A 18 2.98 14.69 -14.63
CA TYR A 18 1.82 14.38 -15.47
C TYR A 18 1.81 13.02 -16.16
N LYS A 19 2.95 12.35 -16.25
CA LYS A 19 3.09 11.12 -17.04
C LYS A 19 3.08 9.87 -16.17
N VAL A 20 2.34 8.86 -16.60
CA VAL A 20 2.37 7.53 -15.98
C VAL A 20 3.76 6.91 -16.20
N GLY A 21 4.51 6.75 -15.10
CA GLY A 21 5.80 6.09 -15.11
C GLY A 21 5.71 4.57 -15.07
N ARG A 22 6.85 3.89 -15.18
CA ARG A 22 6.92 2.42 -15.22
C ARG A 22 6.29 1.74 -14.00
N LEU A 23 6.51 2.27 -12.79
CA LEU A 23 5.95 1.67 -11.57
C LEU A 23 4.43 1.78 -11.52
N LEU A 24 3.90 2.95 -11.87
CA LEU A 24 2.48 3.24 -11.90
C LEU A 24 1.80 2.44 -13.02
N GLY A 25 2.38 2.43 -14.22
CA GLY A 25 1.95 1.63 -15.37
C GLY A 25 1.85 0.15 -15.00
N ASN A 26 2.90 -0.43 -14.41
CA ASN A 26 2.87 -1.83 -13.95
C ASN A 26 1.71 -2.13 -12.98
N ARG A 27 1.31 -1.17 -12.12
CA ARG A 27 0.16 -1.34 -11.22
C ARG A 27 -1.15 -1.29 -11.98
N ILE A 28 -1.30 -0.34 -12.89
CA ILE A 28 -2.50 -0.21 -13.73
C ILE A 28 -2.64 -1.48 -14.57
N ASP A 29 -1.60 -1.87 -15.31
CA ASP A 29 -1.60 -3.06 -16.16
C ASP A 29 -1.96 -4.32 -15.36
N LYS A 30 -1.43 -4.48 -14.15
CA LYS A 30 -1.76 -5.62 -13.29
C LYS A 30 -3.23 -5.61 -12.83
N ALA A 31 -3.80 -4.42 -12.61
CA ALA A 31 -5.22 -4.26 -12.30
C ALA A 31 -6.10 -4.58 -13.51
N LEU A 32 -5.71 -4.14 -14.71
CA LEU A 32 -6.42 -4.44 -15.96
C LEU A 32 -6.39 -5.93 -16.28
N GLU A 33 -5.23 -6.57 -16.12
CA GLU A 33 -5.07 -8.04 -16.23
C GLU A 33 -6.06 -8.74 -15.29
N PHE A 34 -6.10 -8.32 -14.01
CA PHE A 34 -7.02 -8.92 -13.05
C PHE A 34 -8.48 -8.74 -13.45
N TYR A 35 -8.84 -7.54 -13.88
CA TYR A 35 -10.19 -7.16 -14.33
C TYR A 35 -10.65 -8.03 -15.51
N HIS A 36 -9.85 -8.12 -16.58
CA HIS A 36 -10.19 -8.91 -17.76
C HIS A 36 -10.27 -10.41 -17.46
N ASP A 37 -9.32 -10.96 -16.71
CA ASP A 37 -9.35 -12.35 -16.30
C ASP A 37 -10.60 -12.68 -15.46
N GLN A 38 -11.03 -11.76 -14.60
CA GLN A 38 -12.23 -11.97 -13.81
C GLN A 38 -13.46 -12.02 -14.71
N ILE A 39 -13.59 -11.09 -15.66
CA ILE A 39 -14.70 -11.10 -16.62
C ILE A 39 -14.71 -12.43 -17.38
N LYS A 40 -13.55 -12.90 -17.86
CA LYS A 40 -13.44 -14.20 -18.53
C LYS A 40 -13.86 -15.37 -17.63
N ALA A 41 -13.50 -15.34 -16.35
CA ALA A 41 -13.74 -16.45 -15.44
C ALA A 41 -15.14 -16.45 -14.81
N THR A 42 -15.77 -15.29 -14.62
CA THR A 42 -17.01 -15.16 -13.83
C THR A 42 -18.09 -14.30 -14.49
N GLY A 43 -17.82 -13.67 -15.63
CA GLY A 43 -18.73 -12.73 -16.29
C GLY A 43 -18.96 -11.43 -15.50
N LYS A 44 -18.23 -11.21 -14.40
CA LYS A 44 -18.49 -10.11 -13.46
C LYS A 44 -17.52 -8.96 -13.67
N HIS A 45 -18.06 -7.79 -13.93
CA HIS A 45 -17.33 -6.53 -13.97
C HIS A 45 -17.07 -6.05 -12.53
N ALA A 46 -15.81 -5.77 -12.21
CA ALA A 46 -15.43 -5.09 -10.97
C ALA A 46 -15.18 -3.62 -11.25
N LYS A 47 -15.54 -2.73 -10.32
CA LYS A 47 -15.16 -1.32 -10.46
C LYS A 47 -13.69 -1.11 -10.10
N LEU A 48 -12.97 -0.46 -11.00
CA LEU A 48 -11.58 -0.02 -10.82
C LEU A 48 -11.58 1.33 -10.11
N ILE A 49 -10.94 1.40 -8.94
CA ILE A 49 -10.75 2.63 -8.19
C ILE A 49 -9.31 3.07 -8.35
N PHE A 50 -9.08 4.18 -9.03
CA PHE A 50 -7.76 4.79 -9.17
C PHE A 50 -7.54 5.79 -8.04
N SER A 51 -6.68 5.45 -7.07
CA SER A 51 -6.52 6.21 -5.83
C SER A 51 -5.13 6.82 -5.71
N GLY A 52 -5.08 8.14 -5.86
CA GLY A 52 -3.91 8.99 -5.66
C GLY A 52 -4.28 10.45 -5.88
N GLY A 53 -4.01 11.29 -4.89
CA GLY A 53 -4.19 12.73 -5.01
C GLY A 53 -3.10 13.42 -5.83
N GLN A 54 -3.01 14.73 -5.69
CA GLN A 54 -2.03 15.56 -6.37
C GLN A 54 -0.84 15.82 -5.44
N GLY A 55 0.34 15.37 -5.84
CA GLY A 55 1.60 15.75 -5.21
C GLY A 55 1.91 17.24 -5.39
N GLY A 56 2.78 17.79 -4.54
CA GLY A 56 3.15 19.22 -4.62
C GLY A 56 3.79 19.63 -5.95
N ASP A 57 4.47 18.69 -6.61
CA ASP A 57 5.13 18.87 -7.91
C ASP A 57 4.31 18.33 -9.10
N GLU A 58 3.05 17.94 -8.88
CA GLU A 58 2.21 17.31 -9.90
C GLU A 58 1.21 18.29 -10.51
N LEU A 59 1.04 18.23 -11.84
CA LEU A 59 0.13 19.10 -12.61
C LEU A 59 -1.30 18.55 -12.67
N LEU A 60 -1.47 17.24 -12.48
CA LEU A 60 -2.77 16.60 -12.28
C LEU A 60 -2.71 15.55 -11.15
N PRO A 61 -3.84 15.25 -10.51
CA PRO A 61 -3.91 14.14 -9.55
C PRO A 61 -3.57 12.80 -10.20
N GLU A 62 -2.78 11.98 -9.49
CA GLU A 62 -2.37 10.65 -9.99
C GLU A 62 -3.57 9.78 -10.40
N GLY A 63 -4.66 9.84 -9.64
CA GLY A 63 -5.90 9.09 -9.91
C GLY A 63 -6.50 9.36 -11.27
N GLU A 64 -6.44 10.60 -11.74
CA GLU A 64 -6.97 11.02 -13.03
C GLU A 64 -6.06 10.54 -14.18
N ALA A 65 -4.74 10.64 -14.00
CA ALA A 65 -3.77 10.09 -14.95
C ALA A 65 -3.93 8.56 -15.10
N MET A 66 -4.14 7.86 -13.99
CA MET A 66 -4.39 6.42 -13.99
C MET A 66 -5.70 6.05 -14.70
N GLN A 67 -6.79 6.77 -14.45
CA GLN A 67 -8.05 6.53 -15.15
C GLN A 67 -7.89 6.74 -16.65
N LYS A 68 -7.28 7.86 -17.07
CA LYS A 68 -7.04 8.14 -18.49
C LYS A 68 -6.29 7.00 -19.16
N TYR A 69 -5.20 6.53 -18.55
CA TYR A 69 -4.43 5.39 -19.05
C TYR A 69 -5.33 4.15 -19.19
N ALA A 70 -6.16 3.83 -18.20
CA ALA A 70 -7.04 2.67 -18.27
C ALA A 70 -8.10 2.77 -19.38
N LEU A 71 -8.68 3.96 -19.60
CA LEU A 71 -9.63 4.20 -20.69
C LEU A 71 -8.96 4.00 -22.06
N GLU A 72 -7.73 4.49 -22.24
CA GLU A 72 -6.93 4.28 -23.46
C GLU A 72 -6.64 2.80 -23.72
N HIS A 73 -6.67 1.95 -22.67
CA HIS A 73 -6.50 0.51 -22.75
C HIS A 73 -7.84 -0.27 -22.81
N GLY A 74 -8.94 0.42 -23.12
CA GLY A 74 -10.23 -0.22 -23.41
C GLY A 74 -11.09 -0.57 -22.19
N ILE A 75 -10.78 0.01 -21.03
CA ILE A 75 -11.66 -0.11 -19.86
C ILE A 75 -12.88 0.83 -20.03
N PRO A 76 -14.11 0.35 -19.84
CA PRO A 76 -15.30 1.19 -19.87
C PRO A 76 -15.30 2.21 -18.72
N LYS A 77 -15.71 3.45 -18.99
CA LYS A 77 -15.67 4.53 -17.98
C LYS A 77 -16.60 4.26 -16.80
N GLU A 78 -17.74 3.62 -17.05
CA GLU A 78 -18.73 3.17 -16.08
C GLU A 78 -18.16 2.19 -15.03
N ASP A 79 -17.11 1.45 -15.40
CA ASP A 79 -16.41 0.52 -14.53
C ASP A 79 -15.25 1.20 -13.76
N THR A 80 -15.14 2.53 -13.83
CA THR A 80 -14.05 3.27 -13.18
C THR A 80 -14.55 4.31 -12.18
N LEU A 81 -13.77 4.50 -11.12
CA LEU A 81 -13.93 5.53 -10.10
C LEU A 81 -12.57 6.16 -9.82
N VAL A 82 -12.55 7.47 -9.51
CA VAL A 82 -11.31 8.22 -9.22
C VAL A 82 -11.36 8.78 -7.81
N GLU A 83 -10.28 8.55 -7.06
CA GLU A 83 -10.00 9.17 -5.78
C GLU A 83 -8.75 10.04 -5.91
N ASN A 84 -8.93 11.36 -5.83
CA ASN A 84 -7.92 12.38 -6.13
C ASN A 84 -7.56 13.30 -4.94
N LYS A 85 -7.80 12.88 -3.70
CA LYS A 85 -7.61 13.68 -2.48
C LYS A 85 -6.52 13.14 -1.55
N SER A 86 -6.11 11.89 -1.72
CA SER A 86 -5.16 11.23 -0.83
C SER A 86 -3.73 11.75 -1.00
N VAL A 87 -3.03 11.97 0.12
CA VAL A 87 -1.60 12.38 0.12
C VAL A 87 -0.67 11.28 0.63
N ASN A 88 -1.21 10.12 1.04
CA ASN A 88 -0.41 8.99 1.50
C ASN A 88 -1.21 7.68 1.44
N THR A 89 -0.50 6.55 1.45
CA THR A 89 -1.08 5.19 1.34
C THR A 89 -2.23 4.92 2.32
N LYS A 90 -2.19 5.46 3.54
CA LYS A 90 -3.27 5.27 4.52
C LYS A 90 -4.54 5.97 4.05
N GLN A 91 -4.42 7.20 3.55
CA GLN A 91 -5.53 7.94 2.98
C GLN A 91 -6.04 7.30 1.69
N ASN A 92 -5.18 6.81 0.80
CA ASN A 92 -5.61 6.08 -0.40
C ASN A 92 -6.58 4.95 -0.03
N LEU A 93 -6.19 4.10 0.92
CA LEU A 93 -7.02 2.99 1.40
C LEU A 93 -8.29 3.46 2.12
N GLN A 94 -8.19 4.49 2.96
CA GLN A 94 -9.32 5.01 3.71
C GLN A 94 -10.38 5.65 2.81
N PHE A 95 -9.96 6.50 1.86
CA PHE A 95 -10.86 7.19 0.93
C PHE A 95 -11.43 6.22 -0.10
N SER A 96 -10.63 5.26 -0.58
CA SER A 96 -11.15 4.18 -1.43
C SER A 96 -12.25 3.38 -0.72
N ARG A 97 -12.07 3.02 0.56
CA ARG A 97 -13.11 2.34 1.34
C ARG A 97 -14.39 3.19 1.44
N GLN A 98 -14.27 4.48 1.72
CA GLN A 98 -15.43 5.38 1.81
C GLN A 98 -16.17 5.50 0.47
N MET A 99 -15.46 5.52 -0.66
CA MET A 99 -16.08 5.51 -1.97
C MET A 99 -16.83 4.21 -2.24
N ILE A 100 -16.25 3.06 -1.87
CA ILE A 100 -16.91 1.75 -2.01
C ILE A 100 -18.21 1.70 -1.21
N GLU A 101 -18.18 2.18 0.04
CA GLU A 101 -19.36 2.22 0.91
C GLU A 101 -20.45 3.11 0.32
N LYS A 102 -20.08 4.26 -0.24
CA LYS A 102 -21.00 5.18 -0.90
C LYS A 102 -21.58 4.62 -2.21
N ASP A 103 -20.74 3.93 -2.98
CA ASP A 103 -21.10 3.40 -4.31
C ASP A 103 -21.96 2.13 -4.22
N SER A 104 -21.62 1.21 -3.31
CA SER A 104 -22.32 -0.07 -3.15
C SER A 104 -23.46 -0.05 -2.13
N GLY A 105 -23.44 0.90 -1.19
CA GLY A 105 -24.30 0.88 0.01
C GLY A 105 -23.95 -0.26 1.00
N LYS A 106 -22.80 -0.93 0.82
CA LYS A 106 -22.39 -2.11 1.60
C LYS A 106 -20.99 -1.91 2.20
N THR A 107 -20.73 -2.60 3.29
CA THR A 107 -19.43 -2.60 3.98
C THR A 107 -18.63 -3.89 3.76
N ASP A 108 -19.23 -4.91 3.14
CA ASP A 108 -18.69 -6.27 3.00
C ASP A 108 -18.28 -6.61 1.55
N SER A 109 -18.07 -5.61 0.71
CA SER A 109 -17.61 -5.79 -0.67
C SER A 109 -16.28 -6.56 -0.73
N LYS A 110 -16.13 -7.43 -1.73
CA LYS A 110 -14.92 -8.21 -1.97
C LYS A 110 -13.90 -7.34 -2.70
N VAL A 111 -12.93 -6.81 -1.97
CA VAL A 111 -11.96 -5.84 -2.51
C VAL A 111 -10.56 -6.44 -2.66
N ILE A 112 -9.87 -6.08 -3.75
CA ILE A 112 -8.41 -6.14 -3.81
C ILE A 112 -7.81 -4.75 -3.96
N PHE A 113 -6.56 -4.60 -3.53
CA PHE A 113 -5.73 -3.46 -3.89
C PHE A 113 -4.50 -3.92 -4.66
N VAL A 114 -4.06 -3.13 -5.63
CA VAL A 114 -2.93 -3.39 -6.51
C VAL A 114 -1.84 -2.37 -6.21
N SER A 115 -0.62 -2.87 -6.04
CA SER A 115 0.58 -2.06 -5.80
C SER A 115 1.83 -2.85 -6.19
N ASN A 116 2.99 -2.20 -6.32
CA ASN A 116 4.24 -2.92 -6.58
C ASN A 116 4.61 -3.87 -5.43
N ASN A 117 5.27 -4.98 -5.77
CA ASN A 117 5.64 -6.07 -4.84
C ASN A 117 6.26 -5.60 -3.52
N TYR A 118 7.21 -4.66 -3.55
CA TYR A 118 7.87 -4.16 -2.33
C TYR A 118 6.93 -3.41 -1.37
N HIS A 119 5.81 -2.87 -1.87
CA HIS A 119 4.89 -2.00 -1.14
C HIS A 119 3.63 -2.75 -0.64
N ILE A 120 3.42 -3.99 -1.08
CA ILE A 120 2.24 -4.79 -0.71
C ILE A 120 2.18 -5.04 0.79
N LEU A 121 3.32 -5.30 1.44
CA LEU A 121 3.37 -5.58 2.88
C LEU A 121 2.83 -4.41 3.71
N ARG A 122 3.37 -3.20 3.52
CA ARG A 122 2.94 -2.02 4.29
C ARG A 122 1.51 -1.62 3.96
N ALA A 123 1.12 -1.65 2.69
CA ALA A 123 -0.26 -1.39 2.29
C ALA A 123 -1.22 -2.39 2.96
N GLY A 124 -0.86 -3.67 3.03
CA GLY A 124 -1.63 -4.70 3.75
C GLY A 124 -1.72 -4.45 5.25
N VAL A 125 -0.62 -4.05 5.90
CA VAL A 125 -0.62 -3.67 7.32
C VAL A 125 -1.54 -2.47 7.57
N LEU A 126 -1.52 -1.46 6.70
CA LEU A 126 -2.40 -0.28 6.80
C LEU A 126 -3.86 -0.67 6.60
N ALA A 127 -4.18 -1.51 5.62
CA ALA A 127 -5.55 -2.01 5.40
C ALA A 127 -6.09 -2.71 6.65
N ARG A 128 -5.29 -3.58 7.29
CA ARG A 128 -5.66 -4.22 8.56
C ARG A 128 -5.88 -3.22 9.70
N LYS A 129 -5.00 -2.22 9.84
CA LYS A 129 -5.16 -1.15 10.85
C LYS A 129 -6.45 -0.33 10.64
N LEU A 130 -6.88 -0.19 9.39
CA LEU A 130 -8.14 0.46 9.02
C LEU A 130 -9.36 -0.46 9.11
N LYS A 131 -9.19 -1.73 9.54
CA LYS A 131 -10.23 -2.77 9.51
C LYS A 131 -10.87 -2.94 8.13
N PHE A 132 -10.09 -2.68 7.07
CA PHE A 132 -10.54 -2.79 5.70
C PHE A 132 -10.14 -4.15 5.13
N VAL A 133 -11.13 -4.99 4.84
CA VAL A 133 -10.92 -6.34 4.29
C VAL A 133 -10.61 -6.25 2.80
N ALA A 134 -9.36 -5.90 2.48
CA ALA A 134 -8.84 -5.83 1.13
C ALA A 134 -7.55 -6.64 0.99
N PHE A 135 -7.44 -7.43 -0.08
CA PHE A 135 -6.27 -8.27 -0.34
C PHE A 135 -5.31 -7.61 -1.33
N GLY A 136 -4.01 -7.67 -1.04
CA GLY A 136 -2.97 -7.09 -1.90
C GLY A 136 -2.58 -7.98 -3.07
N VAL A 137 -2.51 -7.41 -4.28
CA VAL A 137 -2.00 -8.02 -5.49
C VAL A 137 -0.75 -7.27 -5.95
N GLY A 138 0.37 -7.97 -6.01
CA GLY A 138 1.67 -7.41 -6.37
C GLY A 138 1.85 -7.22 -7.88
N ALA A 139 2.27 -6.01 -8.26
CA ALA A 139 2.75 -5.67 -9.60
C ALA A 139 4.29 -5.77 -9.67
N PRO A 140 4.85 -6.17 -10.82
CA PRO A 140 6.29 -6.30 -10.99
C PRO A 140 7.01 -4.98 -10.67
N THR A 141 8.14 -5.10 -9.99
CA THR A 141 9.02 -3.96 -9.68
C THR A 141 10.31 -4.11 -10.48
N PRO A 142 10.77 -3.08 -11.20
CA PRO A 142 12.06 -3.12 -11.89
C PRO A 142 13.21 -3.38 -10.90
N PHE A 143 14.14 -4.27 -11.26
CA PHE A 143 15.20 -4.72 -10.35
C PHE A 143 16.10 -3.59 -9.83
N TYR A 144 16.43 -2.61 -10.69
CA TYR A 144 17.22 -1.44 -10.28
C TYR A 144 16.53 -0.54 -9.23
N PHE A 145 15.21 -0.66 -9.07
CA PHE A 145 14.45 0.12 -8.08
C PHE A 145 14.27 -0.62 -6.75
N LEU A 146 14.47 -1.95 -6.74
CA LEU A 146 14.19 -2.80 -5.60
C LEU A 146 15.02 -2.48 -4.34
N PRO A 147 16.36 -2.30 -4.40
CA PRO A 147 17.16 -2.09 -3.19
C PRO A 147 16.74 -0.85 -2.41
N ASN A 148 16.67 0.31 -3.08
CA ASN A 148 16.28 1.57 -2.47
C ASN A 148 14.82 1.55 -1.98
N ALA A 149 13.91 0.96 -2.76
CA ALA A 149 12.51 0.90 -2.40
C ALA A 149 12.27 0.02 -1.16
N VAL A 150 12.93 -1.13 -1.05
CA VAL A 150 12.82 -2.04 0.09
C VAL A 150 13.39 -1.42 1.36
N ILE A 151 14.54 -0.73 1.27
CA ILE A 151 15.13 -0.02 2.42
C ILE A 151 14.18 1.08 2.91
N ARG A 152 13.70 1.94 1.99
CA ARG A 152 12.76 3.00 2.33
C ARG A 152 11.50 2.44 2.98
N GLU A 153 11.01 1.31 2.50
CA GLU A 153 9.84 0.66 3.05
C GLU A 153 10.07 0.07 4.45
N HIS A 154 11.25 -0.51 4.70
CA HIS A 154 11.65 -0.96 6.03
C HIS A 154 11.75 0.21 7.00
N LEU A 155 12.37 1.32 6.59
CA LEU A 155 12.43 2.55 7.40
C LEU A 155 11.02 3.10 7.69
N ALA A 156 10.15 3.16 6.67
CA ALA A 156 8.76 3.58 6.87
C ALA A 156 8.02 2.68 7.86
N PHE A 157 8.23 1.36 7.81
CA PHE A 157 7.67 0.41 8.77
C PHE A 157 8.20 0.63 10.20
N LEU A 158 9.51 0.90 10.36
CA LEU A 158 10.10 1.25 11.66
C LEU A 158 9.50 2.53 12.22
N VAL A 159 9.34 3.56 11.39
CA VAL A 159 8.71 4.84 11.78
C VAL A 159 7.24 4.64 12.14
N MET A 160 6.50 3.80 11.40
CA MET A 160 5.11 3.46 11.71
C MET A 160 4.93 2.85 13.11
N ASN A 161 5.95 2.15 13.61
CA ASN A 161 5.94 1.51 14.93
C ASN A 161 6.92 2.21 15.91
N LYS A 162 7.24 3.49 15.68
CA LYS A 162 8.25 4.23 16.46
C LYS A 162 8.07 4.13 17.97
N ARG A 163 6.83 4.15 18.46
CA ARG A 163 6.52 4.05 19.90
C ARG A 163 6.92 2.68 20.47
N SER A 164 6.55 1.61 19.78
CA SER A 164 6.91 0.24 20.18
C SER A 164 8.42 0.02 20.08
N ASN A 165 9.05 0.53 19.02
CA ASN A 165 10.50 0.43 18.85
C ASN A 165 11.25 1.17 19.96
N ILE A 166 10.83 2.39 20.31
CA ILE A 166 11.40 3.16 21.43
C ILE A 166 11.21 2.40 22.75
N ALA A 167 10.02 1.83 23.00
CA ALA A 167 9.77 1.07 24.22
C ALA A 167 10.68 -0.17 24.34
N ILE A 168 10.89 -0.90 23.25
CA ILE A 168 11.81 -2.06 23.21
C ILE A 168 13.25 -1.63 23.46
N ILE A 169 13.70 -0.53 22.85
CA ILE A 169 15.06 0.01 23.06
C ILE A 169 15.27 0.39 24.53
N ILE A 170 14.28 1.08 25.13
CA ILE A 170 14.32 1.44 26.55
C ILE A 170 14.37 0.17 27.42
N LEU A 171 13.55 -0.84 27.12
CA LEU A 171 13.55 -2.10 27.86
C LEU A 171 14.90 -2.82 27.79
N ILE A 172 15.51 -2.90 26.59
CA ILE A 172 16.83 -3.50 26.40
C ILE A 172 17.88 -2.74 27.22
N LEU A 173 17.89 -1.41 27.16
CA LEU A 173 18.81 -0.58 27.94
C LEU A 173 18.66 -0.82 29.44
N LEU A 174 17.42 -0.88 29.95
CA LEU A 174 17.16 -1.15 31.36
C LEU A 174 17.66 -2.55 31.77
N ILE A 175 17.44 -3.58 30.94
CA ILE A 175 17.94 -4.94 31.20
C ILE A 175 19.47 -4.95 31.19
N SER A 176 20.12 -4.29 30.22
CA SER A 176 21.58 -4.22 30.13
C SER A 176 22.20 -3.49 31.33
N ILE A 177 21.62 -2.37 31.76
CA ILE A 177 22.05 -1.63 32.95
C ILE A 177 21.86 -2.50 34.20
N GLY A 178 20.70 -3.15 34.34
CA GLY A 178 20.42 -4.05 35.46
C GLY A 178 21.40 -5.22 35.54
N ALA A 179 21.70 -5.87 34.41
CA ALA A 179 22.68 -6.95 34.34
C ALA A 179 24.10 -6.46 34.69
N GLY A 180 24.49 -5.27 34.23
CA GLY A 180 25.78 -4.66 34.56
C GLY A 180 25.91 -4.35 36.05
N LEU A 181 24.87 -3.77 36.66
CA LEU A 181 24.84 -3.51 38.10
C LEU A 181 24.87 -4.82 38.90
N LEU A 182 24.12 -5.84 38.48
CA LEU A 182 24.10 -7.15 39.13
C LEU A 182 25.48 -7.81 39.10
N LEU A 183 26.18 -7.78 37.95
CA LEU A 183 27.56 -8.25 37.84
C LEU A 183 28.56 -7.43 38.66
N TYR A 184 28.32 -6.13 38.82
CA TYR A 184 29.16 -5.27 39.67
C TYR A 184 29.00 -5.56 41.17
N PHE A 185 27.78 -5.87 41.62
CA PHE A 185 27.47 -6.12 43.02
C PHE A 185 27.60 -7.59 43.44
N ILE A 186 27.67 -8.55 42.52
CA ILE A 186 28.05 -9.94 42.83
C ILE A 186 29.57 -9.97 42.91
N PRO A 187 30.18 -10.10 44.11
CA PRO A 187 31.61 -10.29 44.21
C PRO A 187 31.94 -11.59 43.48
N GLY A 188 32.86 -11.56 42.53
CA GLY A 188 33.36 -12.79 41.93
C GLY A 188 33.86 -13.69 43.05
N GLU A 189 33.28 -14.90 43.19
CA GLU A 189 33.95 -15.93 43.97
C GLU A 189 35.32 -16.11 43.36
N THR A 190 36.34 -15.62 44.07
CA THR A 190 37.74 -15.92 43.78
C THR A 190 37.89 -17.43 43.80
N ILE A 191 37.94 -18.02 42.61
CA ILE A 191 38.33 -19.40 42.38
C ILE A 191 39.73 -19.55 42.98
N ARG A 192 39.81 -20.19 44.15
CA ARG A 192 41.05 -20.66 44.77
C ARG A 192 41.46 -22.00 44.17
#